data_AF-A0A8C9WCG6-F1
#
_entry.id   AF-A0A8C9WCG6-F1
#
_cell.length_a   1.000
_cell.length_b   1.000
_cell.length_c   1.000
_cell.angle_alpha   90.00
_cell.angle_beta   90.00
_cell.angle_gamma   90.00
#
_symmetry.space_group_name_H-M   'P 1'
#
loop_
_entity.id
_entity.type
_entity.pdbx_description
1 polymer ?
#
loop_
_entity_poly.entity_id
_entity_poly.type
_entity_poly.pdbx_seq_one_letter_code
_entity_poly.pdbx_strand_id
1 'polypeptide(L)'
;MGLPTLEFSDSFLDSPDFRERLKCHEIELERTNKFIKELIKDGNMLITALRNLSAAVQKFSQSLQEFQFECIGDAETDDEINIAHSFKEFSQLLNTVEEERRRLIQNADDVLITPLEKFRKEQIGAAKEGKKKFDKETEKYYSFLEKHLNLSSKKKEASLQEADMQIDKERQVFYDASLEYVYKIQEVQEKKKFEFVEPLLAFLQGLFTFYHEGYELANEFEPYKQQLQFNLQNTRNNFESTRQEVEKLMKRIRSVEQDYKAPGQWTMEGFLCVQEKRPLGCTWTRHYCTYDKGTNTFAMSNTENNPPEMFKLKSCIRRKTDSIDKRFCFDIEVVERHGIITLQALSESNRRLWLEAMDGKEPVSTPPPPPAENMPLAFLQINTSHVSFYTGSKAPADMELDPDTWDNKTITSGLKNYLRRNGWMDCMSFCLTESDDQNYRVQAVHALVHKLPDKNKEMLDILIKHLLKVSKHSQMNLMTVSNLGVIFGPTLMRSQEETVAAMMNIKFQNIVVEILIENYEKVSNCCCDLCTCAFAQHKILSFALHFRNAKAMYSCKAEHSHELSFPQGAVFTNVYPSVEPGWLQATYEGKTGLIPENYVVYL
;
A
#
# COMPACT_ATOMS: atom_id res chain seq x y z
N MET A 1 -36.77 -14.54 -32.34
CA MET A 1 -37.93 -15.45 -32.21
C MET A 1 -37.48 -16.72 -31.51
N GLY A 2 -38.38 -17.44 -30.84
CA GLY A 2 -38.06 -18.75 -30.25
C GLY A 2 -37.90 -19.85 -31.30
N LEU A 3 -37.56 -21.06 -30.86
CA LEU A 3 -37.66 -22.25 -31.70
C LEU A 3 -39.13 -22.59 -31.97
N PRO A 4 -39.50 -23.07 -33.16
CA PRO A 4 -40.86 -23.53 -33.47
C PRO A 4 -41.14 -24.88 -32.80
N THR A 5 -42.39 -25.13 -32.38
CA THR A 5 -42.75 -26.38 -31.69
C THR A 5 -42.55 -27.61 -32.59
N LEU A 6 -42.06 -28.70 -32.01
CA LEU A 6 -42.05 -30.03 -32.62
C LEU A 6 -43.20 -30.85 -32.04
N GLU A 7 -44.29 -30.99 -32.79
CA GLU A 7 -45.43 -31.84 -32.42
C GLU A 7 -45.18 -33.30 -32.83
N PHE A 8 -45.59 -34.25 -31.99
CA PHE A 8 -45.49 -35.68 -32.31
C PHE A 8 -46.40 -36.10 -33.48
N SER A 9 -47.50 -35.37 -33.73
CA SER A 9 -48.35 -35.57 -34.91
C SER A 9 -47.60 -35.39 -36.23
N ASP A 10 -46.68 -34.43 -36.27
CA ASP A 10 -45.99 -34.03 -37.49
C ASP A 10 -44.96 -35.07 -37.92
N SER A 11 -44.44 -35.84 -36.95
CA SER A 11 -43.51 -36.96 -37.15
C SER A 11 -44.12 -38.09 -38.01
N PHE A 12 -45.44 -38.22 -38.03
CA PHE A 12 -46.14 -39.22 -38.86
C PHE A 12 -46.30 -38.75 -40.32
N LEU A 13 -46.30 -37.43 -40.56
CA LEU A 13 -46.46 -36.87 -41.90
C LEU A 13 -45.13 -36.65 -42.63
N ASP A 14 -44.02 -36.61 -41.88
CA ASP A 14 -42.66 -36.32 -42.33
C ASP A 14 -42.56 -35.14 -43.31
N SER A 15 -43.33 -34.08 -43.05
CA SER A 15 -43.48 -32.98 -44.01
C SER A 15 -42.19 -32.14 -44.15
N PRO A 16 -42.00 -31.45 -45.29
CA PRO A 16 -40.89 -30.51 -45.44
C PRO A 16 -40.81 -29.47 -44.30
N ASP A 17 -41.97 -28.96 -43.88
CA ASP A 17 -42.07 -28.01 -42.77
C ASP A 17 -41.65 -28.63 -41.43
N PHE A 18 -41.99 -29.91 -41.19
CA PHE A 18 -41.54 -30.66 -40.00
C PHE A 18 -40.01 -30.84 -40.03
N ARG A 19 -39.44 -31.26 -41.17
CA ARG A 19 -37.99 -31.37 -41.36
C ARG A 19 -37.27 -30.03 -41.19
N GLU A 20 -37.87 -28.91 -41.61
CA GLU A 20 -37.31 -27.57 -41.35
C GLU A 20 -37.36 -27.20 -39.86
N ARG A 21 -38.49 -27.43 -39.17
CA ARG A 21 -38.58 -27.24 -37.71
C ARG A 21 -37.54 -28.08 -36.96
N LEU A 22 -37.41 -29.36 -37.34
CA LEU A 22 -36.44 -30.29 -36.75
C LEU A 22 -35.01 -29.77 -36.91
N LYS A 23 -34.66 -29.33 -38.13
CA LYS A 23 -33.35 -28.72 -38.44
C LYS A 23 -33.07 -27.44 -37.64
N CYS A 24 -34.08 -26.63 -37.31
CA CYS A 24 -33.90 -25.50 -36.39
C CYS A 24 -33.46 -25.96 -34.98
N HIS A 25 -34.04 -27.04 -34.46
CA HIS A 25 -33.63 -27.62 -33.17
C HIS A 25 -32.22 -28.24 -33.22
N GLU A 26 -31.85 -28.91 -34.31
CA GLU A 26 -30.51 -29.47 -34.52
C GLU A 26 -29.41 -28.39 -34.47
N ILE A 27 -29.65 -27.27 -35.15
CA ILE A 27 -28.71 -26.13 -35.18
C ILE A 27 -28.52 -25.57 -33.77
N GLU A 28 -29.58 -25.48 -32.97
CA GLU A 28 -29.50 -24.98 -31.59
C GLU A 28 -28.87 -26.01 -30.63
N LEU A 29 -29.06 -27.30 -30.86
CA LEU A 29 -28.38 -28.38 -30.14
C LEU A 29 -26.85 -28.32 -30.35
N GLU A 30 -26.38 -28.06 -31.58
CA GLU A 30 -24.95 -27.91 -31.84
C GLU A 30 -24.36 -26.61 -31.32
N ARG A 31 -25.11 -25.50 -31.35
CA ARG A 31 -24.73 -24.25 -30.66
C ARG A 31 -24.58 -24.48 -29.16
N THR A 32 -25.54 -25.14 -28.54
CA THR A 32 -25.51 -25.50 -27.11
C THR A 32 -24.30 -26.40 -26.79
N ASN A 33 -24.06 -27.45 -27.57
CA ASN A 33 -22.88 -28.32 -27.45
C ASN A 33 -21.56 -27.53 -27.52
N LYS A 34 -21.42 -26.59 -28.47
CA LYS A 34 -20.23 -25.75 -28.61
C LYS A 34 -20.08 -24.80 -27.42
N PHE A 35 -21.14 -24.13 -27.02
CA PHE A 35 -21.14 -23.18 -25.91
C PHE A 35 -20.72 -23.86 -24.59
N ILE A 36 -21.34 -25.00 -24.26
CA ILE A 36 -20.99 -25.77 -23.05
C ILE A 36 -19.51 -26.20 -23.09
N LYS A 37 -19.00 -26.63 -24.26
CA LYS A 37 -17.58 -27.03 -24.40
C LYS A 37 -16.61 -25.87 -24.11
N GLU A 38 -16.88 -24.66 -24.61
CA GLU A 38 -16.03 -23.51 -24.32
C GLU A 38 -16.18 -23.04 -22.87
N LEU A 39 -17.40 -23.07 -22.30
CA LEU A 39 -17.61 -22.76 -20.88
C LEU A 39 -16.86 -23.72 -19.92
N ILE A 40 -16.83 -25.02 -20.24
CA ILE A 40 -16.01 -26.01 -19.50
C ILE A 40 -14.52 -25.65 -19.56
N LYS A 41 -14.02 -25.25 -20.74
CA LYS A 41 -12.63 -24.82 -20.96
C LYS A 41 -12.31 -23.56 -20.15
N ASP A 42 -13.18 -22.57 -20.19
CA ASP A 42 -12.96 -21.28 -19.53
C ASP A 42 -13.10 -21.41 -18.00
N GLY A 43 -13.99 -22.28 -17.52
CA GLY A 43 -14.06 -22.70 -16.11
C GLY A 43 -12.80 -23.42 -15.63
N ASN A 44 -12.24 -24.32 -16.44
CA ASN A 44 -10.93 -24.95 -16.15
C ASN A 44 -9.78 -23.93 -16.09
N MET A 45 -9.80 -22.91 -16.96
CA MET A 45 -8.83 -21.81 -16.91
C MET A 45 -8.98 -20.97 -15.63
N LEU A 46 -10.21 -20.67 -15.19
CA LEU A 46 -10.49 -19.99 -13.92
C LEU A 46 -9.99 -20.81 -12.71
N ILE A 47 -10.30 -22.10 -12.66
CA ILE A 47 -9.84 -23.01 -11.58
C ILE A 47 -8.31 -23.07 -11.55
N THR A 48 -7.64 -23.09 -12.71
CA THR A 48 -6.18 -23.05 -12.81
C THR A 48 -5.61 -21.71 -12.33
N ALA A 49 -6.25 -20.58 -12.65
CA ALA A 49 -5.84 -19.27 -12.14
C ALA A 49 -5.97 -19.17 -10.61
N LEU A 50 -7.05 -19.70 -10.03
CA LEU A 50 -7.25 -19.77 -8.58
C LEU A 50 -6.19 -20.65 -7.88
N ARG A 51 -5.83 -21.79 -8.48
CA ARG A 51 -4.73 -22.67 -8.01
C ARG A 51 -3.39 -21.94 -8.03
N ASN A 52 -3.07 -21.22 -9.11
CA ASN A 52 -1.83 -20.45 -9.23
C ASN A 52 -1.75 -19.31 -8.20
N LEU A 53 -2.86 -18.60 -7.96
CA LEU A 53 -2.94 -17.57 -6.92
C LEU A 53 -2.72 -18.18 -5.53
N SER A 54 -3.33 -19.33 -5.24
CA SER A 54 -3.19 -19.99 -3.94
C SER A 54 -1.75 -20.43 -3.67
N ALA A 55 -1.08 -21.03 -4.66
CA ALA A 55 0.33 -21.40 -4.55
C ALA A 55 1.25 -20.17 -4.35
N ALA A 56 0.93 -19.02 -4.96
CA ALA A 56 1.69 -17.79 -4.78
C ALA A 56 1.54 -17.21 -3.36
N VAL A 57 0.30 -17.18 -2.81
CA VAL A 57 0.05 -16.68 -1.45
C VAL A 57 0.64 -17.62 -0.40
N GLN A 58 0.51 -18.95 -0.55
CA GLN A 58 1.14 -19.91 0.36
C GLN A 58 2.66 -19.74 0.42
N LYS A 59 3.32 -19.55 -0.74
CA LYS A 59 4.77 -19.29 -0.78
C LYS A 59 5.15 -17.96 -0.12
N PHE A 60 4.35 -16.91 -0.32
CA PHE A 60 4.58 -15.63 0.36
C PHE A 60 4.39 -15.76 1.88
N SER A 61 3.35 -16.47 2.32
CA SER A 61 3.08 -16.77 3.72
C SER A 61 4.23 -17.53 4.38
N GLN A 62 4.76 -18.57 3.75
CA GLN A 62 5.97 -19.28 4.21
C GLN A 62 7.16 -18.32 4.38
N SER A 63 7.34 -17.40 3.43
CA SER A 63 8.42 -16.40 3.47
C SER A 63 8.29 -15.41 4.63
N LEU A 64 7.06 -15.17 5.13
CA LEU A 64 6.81 -14.40 6.36
C LEU A 64 7.04 -15.25 7.61
N GLN A 65 6.65 -16.53 7.59
CA GLN A 65 6.81 -17.45 8.73
C GLN A 65 8.28 -17.77 9.04
N GLU A 66 9.14 -17.83 8.02
CA GLU A 66 10.58 -18.08 8.13
C GLU A 66 11.39 -16.84 8.52
N PHE A 67 10.78 -15.65 8.58
CA PHE A 67 11.47 -14.38 8.87
C PHE A 67 11.94 -14.28 10.34
N GLN A 68 13.19 -13.85 10.53
CA GLN A 68 13.85 -13.59 11.83
C GLN A 68 14.81 -12.40 11.68
N PHE A 69 15.12 -11.71 12.77
CA PHE A 69 16.13 -10.64 12.79
C PHE A 69 17.52 -11.18 13.18
N GLU A 70 18.57 -10.54 12.66
CA GLU A 70 19.92 -10.62 13.23
C GLU A 70 20.08 -9.46 14.23
N CYS A 71 19.96 -9.74 15.53
CA CYS A 71 20.06 -8.72 16.58
C CYS A 71 21.51 -8.28 16.86
N ILE A 72 21.69 -7.04 17.31
CA ILE A 72 23.01 -6.48 17.65
C ILE A 72 23.26 -6.61 19.17
N GLY A 73 23.81 -7.76 19.57
CA GLY A 73 24.14 -8.07 20.96
C GLY A 73 23.94 -9.56 21.27
N ASP A 74 23.85 -9.89 22.55
CA ASP A 74 23.63 -11.27 23.01
C ASP A 74 22.12 -11.65 23.12
N ALA A 75 21.21 -10.74 22.80
CA ALA A 75 19.75 -10.94 22.85
C ALA A 75 18.99 -9.98 21.92
N GLU A 76 17.80 -10.40 21.46
CA GLU A 76 16.83 -9.55 20.76
C GLU A 76 16.16 -8.54 21.72
N THR A 77 15.74 -7.40 21.18
CA THR A 77 14.91 -6.40 21.89
C THR A 77 13.41 -6.72 21.80
N ASP A 78 12.62 -6.18 22.73
CA ASP A 78 11.15 -6.32 22.70
C ASP A 78 10.55 -5.83 21.36
N ASP A 79 11.08 -4.76 20.76
CA ASP A 79 10.64 -4.26 19.46
C ASP A 79 10.92 -5.28 18.33
N GLU A 80 12.11 -5.89 18.28
CA GLU A 80 12.47 -6.91 17.28
C GLU A 80 11.59 -8.17 17.41
N ILE A 81 11.38 -8.65 18.64
CA ILE A 81 10.51 -9.80 18.94
C ILE A 81 9.07 -9.52 18.50
N ASN A 82 8.53 -8.34 18.81
CA ASN A 82 7.18 -7.95 18.41
C ASN A 82 7.02 -7.85 16.88
N ILE A 83 8.03 -7.33 16.16
CA ILE A 83 7.98 -7.26 14.70
C ILE A 83 8.08 -8.66 14.10
N ALA A 84 8.98 -9.52 14.57
CA ALA A 84 9.08 -10.91 14.11
C ALA A 84 7.81 -11.72 14.40
N HIS A 85 7.11 -11.42 15.51
CA HIS A 85 5.78 -11.99 15.80
C HIS A 85 4.73 -11.51 14.78
N SER A 86 4.73 -10.24 14.38
CA SER A 86 3.73 -9.73 13.42
C SER A 86 3.78 -10.41 12.05
N PHE A 87 4.97 -10.80 11.58
CA PHE A 87 5.12 -11.57 10.33
C PHE A 87 4.48 -12.96 10.45
N LYS A 88 4.53 -13.59 11.62
CA LYS A 88 3.88 -14.88 11.90
C LYS A 88 2.36 -14.75 11.99
N GLU A 89 1.83 -13.65 12.52
CA GLU A 89 0.39 -13.35 12.51
C GLU A 89 -0.13 -13.10 11.09
N PHE A 90 0.60 -12.33 10.27
CA PHE A 90 0.28 -12.15 8.85
C PHE A 90 0.30 -13.49 8.09
N SER A 91 1.28 -14.36 8.37
CA SER A 91 1.30 -15.72 7.79
C SER A 91 0.09 -16.54 8.21
N GLN A 92 -0.33 -16.50 9.47
CA GLN A 92 -1.49 -17.26 9.94
C GLN A 92 -2.77 -16.81 9.24
N LEU A 93 -3.04 -15.49 9.18
CA LEU A 93 -4.19 -14.94 8.48
C LEU A 93 -4.23 -15.37 7.00
N LEU A 94 -3.10 -15.24 6.29
CA LEU A 94 -3.00 -15.66 4.89
C LEU A 94 -3.28 -17.16 4.73
N ASN A 95 -2.69 -18.01 5.58
CA ASN A 95 -2.91 -19.46 5.53
C ASN A 95 -4.39 -19.84 5.75
N THR A 96 -5.10 -19.17 6.65
CA THR A 96 -6.53 -19.40 6.87
C THR A 96 -7.38 -18.97 5.66
N VAL A 97 -7.10 -17.81 5.06
CA VAL A 97 -7.76 -17.38 3.80
C VAL A 97 -7.45 -18.34 2.63
N GLU A 98 -6.26 -18.95 2.61
CA GLU A 98 -5.92 -19.99 1.64
C GLU A 98 -6.59 -21.34 1.90
N GLU A 99 -6.96 -21.66 3.13
CA GLU A 99 -7.80 -22.83 3.44
C GLU A 99 -9.15 -22.69 2.73
N GLU A 100 -9.81 -21.55 2.89
CA GLU A 100 -11.12 -21.27 2.27
C GLU A 100 -11.06 -21.29 0.74
N ARG A 101 -10.02 -20.70 0.14
CA ARG A 101 -9.87 -20.78 -1.32
C ARG A 101 -9.59 -22.21 -1.77
N ARG A 102 -8.88 -23.02 -0.98
CA ARG A 102 -8.67 -24.44 -1.30
C ARG A 102 -9.98 -25.23 -1.24
N ARG A 103 -10.85 -24.98 -0.25
CA ARG A 103 -12.19 -25.59 -0.17
C ARG A 103 -13.02 -25.26 -1.43
N LEU A 104 -13.03 -24.01 -1.88
CA LEU A 104 -13.64 -23.60 -3.14
C LEU A 104 -13.04 -24.32 -4.36
N ILE A 105 -11.70 -24.33 -4.50
CA ILE A 105 -10.98 -24.94 -5.63
C ILE A 105 -11.18 -26.46 -5.70
N GLN A 106 -11.24 -27.13 -4.54
CA GLN A 106 -11.42 -28.57 -4.43
C GLN A 106 -12.79 -28.99 -4.98
N ASN A 107 -13.85 -28.26 -4.57
CA ASN A 107 -15.22 -28.57 -4.94
C ASN A 107 -15.59 -28.10 -6.36
N ALA A 108 -14.83 -27.17 -6.95
CA ALA A 108 -15.18 -26.55 -8.24
C ALA A 108 -15.25 -27.54 -9.42
N ASP A 109 -14.51 -28.65 -9.40
CA ASP A 109 -14.60 -29.65 -10.47
C ASP A 109 -15.91 -30.45 -10.38
N ASP A 110 -16.20 -31.01 -9.20
CA ASP A 110 -17.41 -31.79 -8.91
C ASP A 110 -18.70 -30.96 -9.04
N VAL A 111 -18.64 -29.67 -8.70
CA VAL A 111 -19.81 -28.77 -8.68
C VAL A 111 -20.07 -28.09 -10.03
N LEU A 112 -19.04 -27.78 -10.84
CA LEU A 112 -19.20 -27.06 -12.11
C LEU A 112 -18.78 -27.89 -13.33
N ILE A 113 -17.55 -28.42 -13.34
CA ILE A 113 -16.95 -29.02 -14.53
C ILE A 113 -17.60 -30.37 -14.86
N THR A 114 -17.63 -31.28 -13.89
CA THR A 114 -18.16 -32.64 -14.06
C THR A 114 -19.65 -32.67 -14.43
N PRO A 115 -20.56 -31.86 -13.82
CA PRO A 115 -21.96 -31.78 -14.24
C PRO A 115 -22.15 -31.27 -15.67
N LEU A 116 -21.40 -30.23 -16.08
CA LEU A 116 -21.47 -29.70 -17.45
C LEU A 116 -20.91 -30.70 -18.48
N GLU A 117 -19.83 -31.41 -18.15
CA GLU A 117 -19.33 -32.52 -18.96
C GLU A 117 -20.37 -33.64 -19.07
N LYS A 118 -21.02 -34.00 -17.95
CA LYS A 118 -22.05 -35.05 -17.90
C LYS A 118 -23.24 -34.71 -18.78
N PHE A 119 -23.83 -33.51 -18.64
CA PHE A 119 -24.93 -33.04 -19.48
C PHE A 119 -24.57 -33.13 -20.98
N ARG A 120 -23.35 -32.69 -21.33
CA ARG A 120 -22.86 -32.69 -22.71
C ARG A 120 -22.57 -34.10 -23.25
N LYS A 121 -22.11 -35.04 -22.43
CA LYS A 121 -21.84 -36.43 -22.83
C LYS A 121 -23.11 -37.27 -22.90
N GLU A 122 -23.98 -37.16 -21.90
CA GLU A 122 -25.18 -38.00 -21.77
C GLU A 122 -26.37 -37.43 -22.55
N GLN A 123 -26.82 -36.21 -22.23
CA GLN A 123 -28.08 -35.68 -22.77
C GLN A 123 -27.91 -35.28 -24.24
N ILE A 124 -26.91 -34.44 -24.54
CA ILE A 124 -26.59 -34.05 -25.93
C ILE A 124 -26.07 -35.24 -26.74
N GLY A 125 -25.28 -36.15 -26.14
CA GLY A 125 -24.78 -37.35 -26.80
C GLY A 125 -25.91 -38.30 -27.22
N ALA A 126 -26.88 -38.57 -26.33
CA ALA A 126 -28.04 -39.39 -26.64
C ALA A 126 -28.90 -38.80 -27.76
N ALA A 127 -29.12 -37.48 -27.78
CA ALA A 127 -29.83 -36.82 -28.87
C ALA A 127 -29.11 -36.95 -30.22
N LYS A 128 -27.76 -36.92 -30.24
CA LYS A 128 -26.97 -37.16 -31.46
C LYS A 128 -27.01 -38.60 -31.94
N GLU A 129 -27.10 -39.58 -31.04
CA GLU A 129 -27.26 -40.99 -31.43
C GLU A 129 -28.70 -41.26 -31.94
N GLY A 130 -29.70 -40.64 -31.29
CA GLY A 130 -31.09 -40.61 -31.77
C GLY A 130 -31.20 -40.08 -33.19
N LYS A 131 -30.46 -39.00 -33.52
CA LYS A 131 -30.37 -38.50 -34.90
C LYS A 131 -29.86 -39.57 -35.87
N LYS A 132 -28.72 -40.22 -35.58
CA LYS A 132 -28.17 -41.25 -36.48
C LYS A 132 -29.14 -42.40 -36.72
N LYS A 133 -29.88 -42.81 -35.66
CA LYS A 133 -30.93 -43.84 -35.76
C LYS A 133 -32.06 -43.38 -36.70
N PHE A 134 -32.56 -42.15 -36.50
CA PHE A 134 -33.61 -41.56 -37.32
C PHE A 134 -33.19 -41.36 -38.79
N ASP A 135 -32.00 -40.82 -39.06
CA ASP A 135 -31.46 -40.66 -40.41
C ASP A 135 -31.34 -42.03 -41.11
N LYS A 136 -30.79 -43.04 -40.42
CA LYS A 136 -30.61 -44.41 -40.95
C LYS A 136 -31.94 -45.10 -41.28
N GLU A 137 -32.92 -45.05 -40.38
CA GLU A 137 -34.23 -45.66 -40.69
C GLU A 137 -35.04 -44.81 -41.68
N THR A 138 -34.79 -43.49 -41.79
CA THR A 138 -35.31 -42.64 -42.89
C THR A 138 -34.82 -43.15 -44.26
N GLU A 139 -33.50 -43.25 -44.46
CA GLU A 139 -32.90 -43.73 -45.72
C GLU A 139 -33.41 -45.13 -46.09
N LYS A 140 -33.47 -46.02 -45.10
CA LYS A 140 -33.96 -47.38 -45.26
C LYS A 140 -35.44 -47.42 -45.65
N TYR A 141 -36.31 -46.67 -44.96
CA TYR A 141 -37.74 -46.63 -45.27
C TYR A 141 -38.00 -46.13 -46.69
N TYR A 142 -37.43 -44.97 -47.08
CA TYR A 142 -37.60 -44.45 -48.43
C TYR A 142 -37.01 -45.37 -49.50
N SER A 143 -35.89 -46.05 -49.23
CA SER A 143 -35.34 -47.07 -50.15
C SER A 143 -36.20 -48.33 -50.25
N PHE A 144 -36.98 -48.70 -49.23
CA PHE A 144 -37.99 -49.77 -49.33
C PHE A 144 -39.25 -49.27 -50.05
N LEU A 145 -39.68 -48.04 -49.81
CA LEU A 145 -40.84 -47.42 -50.47
C LEU A 145 -40.64 -47.31 -51.98
N GLU A 146 -39.47 -46.86 -52.44
CA GLU A 146 -39.14 -46.80 -53.86
C GLU A 146 -39.19 -48.19 -54.52
N LYS A 147 -38.64 -49.22 -53.86
CA LYS A 147 -38.69 -50.61 -54.36
C LYS A 147 -40.12 -51.15 -54.41
N HIS A 148 -40.94 -50.80 -53.43
CA HIS A 148 -42.35 -51.17 -53.36
C HIS A 148 -43.16 -50.50 -54.49
N LEU A 149 -43.03 -49.18 -54.67
CA LEU A 149 -43.73 -48.42 -55.72
C LEU A 149 -43.34 -48.85 -57.14
N ASN A 150 -42.14 -49.40 -57.34
CA ASN A 150 -41.69 -49.97 -58.61
C ASN A 150 -42.10 -51.44 -58.84
N LEU A 151 -42.92 -52.05 -57.96
CA LEU A 151 -43.44 -53.39 -58.19
C LEU A 151 -44.45 -53.42 -59.33
N SER A 152 -44.27 -54.35 -60.27
CA SER A 152 -45.25 -54.54 -61.34
C SER A 152 -46.55 -55.14 -60.78
N SER A 153 -47.66 -54.46 -61.03
CA SER A 153 -49.04 -54.91 -60.76
C SER A 153 -49.45 -56.21 -61.48
N LYS A 154 -48.56 -56.79 -62.31
CA LYS A 154 -48.71 -58.12 -62.92
C LYS A 154 -48.10 -59.26 -62.09
N LYS A 155 -47.52 -58.97 -60.91
CA LYS A 155 -47.10 -60.01 -59.96
C LYS A 155 -48.29 -60.79 -59.40
N LYS A 156 -48.01 -61.96 -58.83
CA LYS A 156 -49.01 -62.72 -58.06
C LYS A 156 -49.43 -61.92 -56.83
N GLU A 157 -50.73 -61.90 -56.55
CA GLU A 157 -51.37 -61.24 -55.41
C GLU A 157 -50.61 -61.41 -54.09
N ALA A 158 -50.26 -62.65 -53.71
CA ALA A 158 -49.52 -62.93 -52.48
C ALA A 158 -48.14 -62.25 -52.39
N SER A 159 -47.48 -61.97 -53.53
CA SER A 159 -46.20 -61.23 -53.58
C SER A 159 -46.38 -59.71 -53.59
N LEU A 160 -47.60 -59.21 -53.79
CA LEU A 160 -47.96 -57.82 -53.54
C LEU A 160 -48.26 -57.66 -52.04
N GLN A 161 -49.14 -58.51 -51.49
CA GLN A 161 -49.49 -58.53 -50.06
C GLN A 161 -48.27 -58.70 -49.13
N GLU A 162 -47.31 -59.55 -49.49
CA GLU A 162 -46.02 -59.67 -48.77
C GLU A 162 -45.22 -58.36 -48.78
N ALA A 163 -45.26 -57.61 -49.89
CA ALA A 163 -44.59 -56.32 -50.03
C ALA A 163 -45.35 -55.18 -49.35
N ASP A 164 -46.69 -55.25 -49.26
CA ASP A 164 -47.54 -54.36 -48.46
C ASP A 164 -47.20 -54.51 -46.97
N MET A 165 -47.24 -55.75 -46.46
CA MET A 165 -46.88 -56.05 -45.07
C MET A 165 -45.44 -55.63 -44.72
N GLN A 166 -44.49 -55.79 -45.64
CA GLN A 166 -43.11 -55.39 -45.42
C GLN A 166 -42.93 -53.86 -45.45
N ILE A 167 -43.63 -53.11 -46.32
CA ILE A 167 -43.54 -51.63 -46.28
C ILE A 167 -44.26 -51.03 -45.08
N ASP A 168 -45.39 -51.61 -44.64
CA ASP A 168 -46.08 -51.23 -43.40
C ASP A 168 -45.16 -51.40 -42.18
N LYS A 169 -44.43 -52.52 -42.10
CA LYS A 169 -43.47 -52.80 -41.03
C LYS A 169 -42.30 -51.81 -41.02
N GLU A 170 -41.70 -51.53 -42.17
CA GLU A 170 -40.58 -50.57 -42.26
C GLU A 170 -41.04 -49.14 -41.97
N ARG A 171 -42.27 -48.77 -42.38
CA ARG A 171 -42.89 -47.48 -42.03
C ARG A 171 -43.05 -47.33 -40.52
N GLN A 172 -43.49 -48.38 -39.81
CA GLN A 172 -43.60 -48.32 -38.34
C GLN A 172 -42.23 -48.11 -37.67
N VAL A 173 -41.19 -48.83 -38.10
CA VAL A 173 -39.82 -48.68 -37.56
C VAL A 173 -39.28 -47.26 -37.78
N PHE A 174 -39.57 -46.66 -38.94
CA PHE A 174 -39.25 -45.25 -39.21
C PHE A 174 -40.00 -44.28 -38.29
N TYR A 175 -41.33 -44.44 -38.13
CA TYR A 175 -42.12 -43.60 -37.23
C TYR A 175 -41.68 -43.71 -35.76
N ASP A 176 -41.42 -44.93 -35.28
CA ASP A 176 -40.92 -45.16 -33.91
C ASP A 176 -39.58 -44.42 -33.68
N ALA A 177 -38.68 -44.45 -34.66
CA ALA A 177 -37.41 -43.72 -34.61
C ALA A 177 -37.60 -42.19 -34.68
N SER A 178 -38.57 -41.69 -35.45
CA SER A 178 -38.90 -40.26 -35.52
C SER A 178 -39.47 -39.74 -34.20
N LEU A 179 -40.40 -40.49 -33.60
CA LEU A 179 -41.02 -40.14 -32.32
C LEU A 179 -39.98 -40.15 -31.18
N GLU A 180 -39.12 -41.17 -31.13
CA GLU A 180 -38.02 -41.24 -30.17
C GLU A 180 -37.04 -40.07 -30.34
N TYR A 181 -36.72 -39.68 -31.58
CA TYR A 181 -35.79 -38.58 -31.82
C TYR A 181 -36.39 -37.21 -31.44
N VAL A 182 -37.66 -36.94 -31.78
CA VAL A 182 -38.37 -35.73 -31.34
C VAL A 182 -38.45 -35.67 -29.81
N TYR A 183 -38.77 -36.78 -29.15
CA TYR A 183 -38.76 -36.88 -27.69
C TYR A 183 -37.36 -36.55 -27.12
N LYS A 184 -36.28 -37.11 -27.70
CA LYS A 184 -34.91 -36.83 -27.24
C LYS A 184 -34.48 -35.38 -27.45
N ILE A 185 -34.95 -34.70 -28.51
CA ILE A 185 -34.74 -33.26 -28.65
C ILE A 185 -35.48 -32.50 -27.55
N GLN A 186 -36.78 -32.76 -27.34
CA GLN A 186 -37.58 -32.11 -26.31
C GLN A 186 -36.97 -32.32 -24.91
N GLU A 187 -36.55 -33.54 -24.59
CA GLU A 187 -35.90 -33.88 -23.31
C GLU A 187 -34.65 -33.01 -23.04
N VAL A 188 -33.79 -32.79 -24.04
CA VAL A 188 -32.62 -31.91 -23.89
C VAL A 188 -33.03 -30.43 -23.78
N GLN A 189 -34.07 -29.99 -24.50
CA GLN A 189 -34.57 -28.61 -24.45
C GLN A 189 -35.21 -28.26 -23.10
N GLU A 190 -35.75 -29.25 -22.38
CA GLU A 190 -36.24 -29.11 -21.01
C GLU A 190 -35.11 -29.25 -19.98
N LYS A 191 -34.30 -30.31 -20.03
CA LYS A 191 -33.20 -30.54 -19.06
C LYS A 191 -32.19 -29.40 -18.99
N LYS A 192 -31.87 -28.76 -20.13
CA LYS A 192 -30.95 -27.60 -20.15
C LYS A 192 -31.45 -26.40 -19.32
N LYS A 193 -32.72 -26.36 -18.90
CA LYS A 193 -33.27 -25.27 -18.09
C LYS A 193 -32.84 -25.35 -16.61
N PHE A 194 -32.48 -26.54 -16.13
CA PHE A 194 -32.07 -26.79 -14.74
C PHE A 194 -30.68 -27.45 -14.64
N GLU A 195 -30.42 -28.57 -15.34
CA GLU A 195 -29.13 -29.28 -15.29
C GLU A 195 -27.93 -28.44 -15.74
N PHE A 196 -28.16 -27.33 -16.45
CA PHE A 196 -27.13 -26.35 -16.86
C PHE A 196 -27.00 -25.16 -15.90
N VAL A 197 -28.07 -24.81 -15.16
CA VAL A 197 -28.13 -23.62 -14.30
C VAL A 197 -27.71 -23.96 -12.86
N GLU A 198 -28.07 -25.14 -12.37
CA GLU A 198 -27.72 -25.63 -11.04
C GLU A 198 -26.19 -25.67 -10.78
N PRO A 199 -25.33 -26.15 -11.72
CA PRO A 199 -23.87 -26.13 -11.54
C PRO A 199 -23.29 -24.72 -11.42
N LEU A 200 -23.82 -23.78 -12.20
CA LEU A 200 -23.40 -22.38 -12.19
C LEU A 200 -23.83 -21.68 -10.89
N LEU A 201 -25.06 -21.92 -10.44
CA LEU A 201 -25.57 -21.39 -9.18
C LEU A 201 -24.78 -21.92 -7.97
N ALA A 202 -24.49 -23.22 -7.94
CA ALA A 202 -23.73 -23.84 -6.86
C ALA A 202 -22.26 -23.35 -6.82
N PHE A 203 -21.63 -23.14 -7.97
CA PHE A 203 -20.29 -22.53 -8.04
C PHE A 203 -20.28 -21.06 -7.57
N LEU A 204 -21.29 -20.27 -7.96
CA LEU A 204 -21.46 -18.90 -7.47
C LEU A 204 -21.71 -18.86 -5.95
N GLN A 205 -22.49 -19.79 -5.41
CA GLN A 205 -22.68 -19.91 -3.95
C GLN A 205 -21.35 -20.20 -3.23
N GLY A 206 -20.51 -21.10 -3.78
CA GLY A 206 -19.18 -21.36 -3.24
C GLY A 206 -18.26 -20.13 -3.28
N LEU A 207 -18.32 -19.33 -4.35
CA LEU A 207 -17.62 -18.05 -4.43
C LEU A 207 -18.09 -17.05 -3.37
N PHE A 208 -19.41 -16.89 -3.18
CA PHE A 208 -19.95 -15.98 -2.17
C PHE A 208 -19.62 -16.41 -0.74
N THR A 209 -19.62 -17.73 -0.45
CA THR A 209 -19.11 -18.24 0.82
C THR A 209 -17.63 -17.89 1.01
N PHE A 210 -16.75 -18.15 0.03
CA PHE A 210 -15.34 -17.76 0.13
C PHE A 210 -15.13 -16.26 0.42
N TYR A 211 -15.91 -15.37 -0.21
CA TYR A 211 -15.83 -13.94 0.06
C TYR A 211 -16.38 -13.54 1.44
N HIS A 212 -17.38 -14.26 1.97
CA HIS A 212 -17.92 -14.02 3.31
C HIS A 212 -16.93 -14.45 4.40
N GLU A 213 -16.39 -15.67 4.33
CA GLU A 213 -15.37 -16.16 5.27
C GLU A 213 -14.14 -15.23 5.26
N GLY A 214 -13.70 -14.79 4.09
CA GLY A 214 -12.59 -13.83 3.95
C GLY A 214 -12.88 -12.42 4.51
N TYR A 215 -14.15 -12.05 4.66
CA TYR A 215 -14.57 -10.80 5.34
C TYR A 215 -14.61 -10.99 6.86
N GLU A 216 -15.15 -12.10 7.37
CA GLU A 216 -15.14 -12.36 8.81
C GLU A 216 -13.72 -12.52 9.37
N LEU A 217 -12.83 -13.24 8.66
CA LEU A 217 -11.41 -13.33 9.01
C LEU A 217 -10.70 -11.95 9.04
N ALA A 218 -11.14 -11.00 8.21
CA ALA A 218 -10.61 -9.64 8.25
C ALA A 218 -11.13 -8.84 9.46
N ASN A 219 -12.38 -9.06 9.88
CA ASN A 219 -12.95 -8.48 11.09
C ASN A 219 -12.29 -9.04 12.36
N GLU A 220 -12.07 -10.36 12.43
CA GLU A 220 -11.36 -11.03 13.54
C GLU A 220 -9.91 -10.52 13.70
N PHE A 221 -9.25 -10.16 12.60
CA PHE A 221 -7.89 -9.63 12.60
C PHE A 221 -7.79 -8.13 12.95
N GLU A 222 -8.89 -7.37 12.86
CA GLU A 222 -8.89 -5.92 13.03
C GLU A 222 -8.35 -5.44 14.40
N PRO A 223 -8.69 -6.06 15.56
CA PRO A 223 -8.14 -5.65 16.86
C PRO A 223 -6.61 -5.82 16.94
N TYR A 224 -6.07 -6.90 16.36
CA TYR A 224 -4.63 -7.11 16.30
C TYR A 224 -3.95 -6.07 15.41
N LYS A 225 -4.53 -5.79 14.23
CA LYS A 225 -4.07 -4.74 13.31
C LYS A 225 -4.01 -3.38 14.00
N GLN A 226 -5.01 -3.01 14.80
CA GLN A 226 -5.02 -1.74 15.54
C GLN A 226 -3.95 -1.69 16.63
N GLN A 227 -3.78 -2.77 17.41
CA GLN A 227 -2.72 -2.86 18.42
C GLN A 227 -1.32 -2.77 17.79
N LEU A 228 -1.10 -3.43 16.64
CA LEU A 228 0.17 -3.37 15.91
C LEU A 228 0.44 -1.97 15.35
N GLN A 229 -0.56 -1.26 14.84
CA GLN A 229 -0.42 0.12 14.40
C GLN A 229 -0.01 1.06 15.54
N PHE A 230 -0.60 0.89 16.73
CA PHE A 230 -0.20 1.64 17.94
C PHE A 230 1.24 1.32 18.35
N ASN A 231 1.62 0.04 18.39
CA ASN A 231 2.98 -0.39 18.72
C ASN A 231 4.02 0.22 17.75
N LEU A 232 3.80 0.11 16.44
CA LEU A 232 4.70 0.67 15.41
C LEU A 232 4.85 2.19 15.51
N GLN A 233 3.81 2.92 15.93
CA GLN A 233 3.92 4.35 16.17
C GLN A 233 4.74 4.66 17.43
N ASN A 234 4.64 3.85 18.48
CA ASN A 234 5.49 3.97 19.66
C ASN A 234 6.97 3.68 19.32
N THR A 235 7.26 2.62 18.57
CA THR A 235 8.63 2.32 18.09
C THR A 235 9.20 3.49 17.25
N ARG A 236 8.38 4.13 16.39
CA ARG A 236 8.77 5.35 15.67
C ARG A 236 9.09 6.51 16.63
N ASN A 237 8.22 6.77 17.61
CA ASN A 237 8.43 7.84 18.59
C ASN A 237 9.72 7.62 19.41
N ASN A 238 9.97 6.37 19.82
CA ASN A 238 11.16 5.93 20.54
C ASN A 238 12.44 6.14 19.70
N PHE A 239 12.40 5.76 18.42
CA PHE A 239 13.49 6.01 17.47
C PHE A 239 13.77 7.52 17.30
N GLU A 240 12.74 8.34 17.13
CA GLU A 240 12.92 9.78 16.93
C GLU A 240 13.49 10.49 18.17
N SER A 241 13.14 10.03 19.37
CA SER A 241 13.74 10.47 20.64
C SER A 241 15.20 10.03 20.76
N THR A 242 15.47 8.73 20.60
CA THR A 242 16.81 8.14 20.71
C THR A 242 17.78 8.74 19.69
N ARG A 243 17.32 8.98 18.45
CA ARG A 243 18.10 9.67 17.40
C ARG A 243 18.54 11.07 17.84
N GLN A 244 17.68 11.83 18.53
CA GLN A 244 18.05 13.16 19.03
C GLN A 244 19.13 13.08 20.12
N GLU A 245 19.08 12.10 21.01
CA GLU A 245 20.12 11.90 22.02
C GLU A 245 21.43 11.38 21.42
N VAL A 246 21.38 10.47 20.45
CA VAL A 246 22.57 10.05 19.67
C VAL A 246 23.19 11.23 18.92
N GLU A 247 22.38 12.11 18.31
CA GLU A 247 22.87 13.35 17.71
C GLU A 247 23.50 14.30 18.73
N LYS A 248 22.88 14.48 19.91
CA LYS A 248 23.44 15.31 21.01
C LYS A 248 24.75 14.74 21.52
N LEU A 249 24.85 13.42 21.68
CA LEU A 249 26.08 12.71 22.08
C LEU A 249 27.17 12.85 21.02
N MET A 250 26.86 12.63 19.74
CA MET A 250 27.80 12.86 18.63
C MET A 250 28.30 14.31 18.59
N LYS A 251 27.41 15.30 18.73
CA LYS A 251 27.77 16.72 18.77
C LYS A 251 28.67 17.03 19.98
N ARG A 252 28.37 16.46 21.15
CA ARG A 252 29.19 16.58 22.37
C ARG A 252 30.59 15.99 22.16
N ILE A 253 30.70 14.76 21.67
CA ILE A 253 31.99 14.09 21.42
C ILE A 253 32.83 14.88 20.40
N ARG A 254 32.22 15.40 19.32
CA ARG A 254 32.90 16.27 18.35
C ARG A 254 33.39 17.60 18.94
N SER A 255 32.80 18.07 20.04
CA SER A 255 33.17 19.34 20.69
C SER A 255 34.22 19.21 21.80
N VAL A 256 34.62 17.99 22.21
CA VAL A 256 35.71 17.81 23.18
C VAL A 256 37.04 17.76 22.42
N GLU A 257 37.72 18.90 22.35
CA GLU A 257 39.08 18.96 21.80
C GLU A 257 40.08 18.22 22.72
N GLN A 258 40.68 17.16 22.19
CA GLN A 258 41.84 16.40 22.69
C GLN A 258 41.74 15.68 24.06
N ASP A 259 40.95 16.16 25.03
CA ASP A 259 40.93 15.62 26.40
C ASP A 259 39.86 14.54 26.67
N TYR A 260 39.13 14.05 25.66
CA TYR A 260 38.18 12.94 25.84
C TYR A 260 38.90 11.59 26.02
N LYS A 261 39.36 11.31 27.24
CA LYS A 261 39.63 9.94 27.67
C LYS A 261 38.31 9.24 27.98
N ALA A 262 37.96 8.24 27.17
CA ALA A 262 36.96 7.25 27.56
C ALA A 262 37.43 6.50 28.83
N PRO A 263 36.51 5.91 29.63
CA PRO A 263 36.88 5.04 30.74
C PRO A 263 37.44 3.70 30.22
N GLY A 264 38.69 3.75 29.76
CA GLY A 264 39.41 2.59 29.24
C GLY A 264 39.82 1.61 30.34
N GLN A 265 39.91 0.33 29.96
CA GLN A 265 40.49 -0.73 30.80
C GLN A 265 41.99 -0.54 31.02
N TRP A 266 42.64 0.22 30.13
CA TRP A 266 44.10 0.41 30.06
C TRP A 266 44.49 1.79 30.61
N THR A 267 45.66 1.90 31.24
CA THR A 267 46.20 3.19 31.71
C THR A 267 46.57 4.11 30.54
N MET A 268 47.00 3.52 29.42
CA MET A 268 47.21 4.20 28.15
C MET A 268 46.98 3.22 27.00
N GLU A 269 46.39 3.71 25.90
CA GLU A 269 46.23 2.93 24.67
C GLU A 269 46.27 3.81 23.42
N GLY A 270 46.48 3.19 22.26
CA GLY A 270 46.46 3.84 20.96
C GLY A 270 47.55 3.33 20.01
N PHE A 271 47.56 3.87 18.78
CA PHE A 271 48.53 3.45 17.76
C PHE A 271 49.93 4.01 18.01
N LEU A 272 50.94 3.15 17.89
CA LEU A 272 52.36 3.49 17.86
C LEU A 272 53.01 2.86 16.62
N CYS A 273 54.00 3.54 16.04
CA CYS A 273 54.85 2.94 15.01
C CYS A 273 56.08 2.30 15.68
N VAL A 274 56.35 1.04 15.38
CA VAL A 274 57.43 0.25 16.01
C VAL A 274 58.59 0.07 15.02
N GLN A 275 59.83 0.24 15.48
CA GLN A 275 61.02 0.06 14.64
C GLN A 275 61.42 -1.41 14.52
N GLU A 276 61.09 -2.03 13.39
CA GLU A 276 61.60 -3.34 13.00
C GLU A 276 62.98 -3.21 12.35
N LYS A 277 63.92 -4.07 12.74
CA LYS A 277 65.23 -4.20 12.08
C LYS A 277 65.12 -5.26 10.98
N ARG A 278 65.50 -4.93 9.75
CA ARG A 278 65.55 -5.85 8.60
C ARG A 278 66.98 -5.92 8.03
N PRO A 279 67.36 -6.96 7.27
CA PRO A 279 68.72 -7.12 6.76
C PRO A 279 69.27 -5.95 5.92
N LEU A 280 68.37 -5.13 5.35
CA LEU A 280 68.71 -3.96 4.50
C LEU A 280 68.13 -2.64 5.05
N GLY A 281 67.93 -2.51 6.36
CA GLY A 281 67.54 -1.24 6.99
C GLY A 281 66.59 -1.40 8.18
N CYS A 282 65.69 -0.43 8.36
CA CYS A 282 64.63 -0.49 9.36
C CYS A 282 63.28 -0.15 8.73
N THR A 283 62.25 -0.93 9.07
CA THR A 283 60.85 -0.64 8.74
C THR A 283 60.13 -0.11 9.97
N TRP A 284 59.06 0.65 9.75
CA TRP A 284 58.20 1.17 10.81
C TRP A 284 56.79 0.64 10.60
N THR A 285 56.32 -0.20 11.52
CA THR A 285 55.01 -0.87 11.45
C THR A 285 54.09 -0.37 12.54
N ARG A 286 52.89 0.08 12.14
CA ARG A 286 51.89 0.67 13.04
C ARG A 286 51.13 -0.43 13.79
N HIS A 287 51.40 -0.56 15.06
CA HIS A 287 50.72 -1.47 15.98
C HIS A 287 49.68 -0.69 16.81
N TYR A 288 48.60 -1.35 17.22
CA TYR A 288 47.79 -0.86 18.34
C TYR A 288 48.44 -1.33 19.63
N CYS A 289 48.73 -0.40 20.53
CA CYS A 289 49.42 -0.70 21.79
C CYS A 289 48.51 -0.38 22.98
N THR A 290 48.61 -1.17 24.03
CA THR A 290 47.99 -0.90 25.33
C THR A 290 49.02 -1.01 26.45
N TYR A 291 48.80 -0.28 27.54
CA TYR A 291 49.59 -0.41 28.77
C TYR A 291 48.68 -0.35 29.99
N ASP A 292 48.84 -1.32 30.88
CA ASP A 292 48.25 -1.30 32.22
C ASP A 292 49.37 -1.15 33.27
N LYS A 293 49.28 -0.09 34.07
CA LYS A 293 50.18 0.22 35.18
C LYS A 293 49.95 -0.66 36.41
N GLY A 294 48.74 -1.20 36.59
CA GLY A 294 48.39 -2.09 37.70
C GLY A 294 49.12 -3.44 37.63
N THR A 295 49.18 -4.05 36.44
CA THR A 295 49.95 -5.28 36.18
C THR A 295 51.34 -5.02 35.60
N ASN A 296 51.68 -3.76 35.27
CA ASN A 296 52.87 -3.33 34.53
C ASN A 296 53.07 -4.11 33.22
N THR A 297 52.01 -4.24 32.42
CA THR A 297 51.99 -4.98 31.16
C THR A 297 51.83 -4.01 29.98
N PHE A 298 52.75 -4.09 29.02
CA PHE A 298 52.65 -3.44 27.72
C PHE A 298 52.29 -4.49 26.66
N ALA A 299 51.30 -4.23 25.81
CA ALA A 299 50.89 -5.16 24.76
C ALA A 299 50.90 -4.51 23.38
N MET A 300 51.24 -5.29 22.35
CA MET A 300 51.28 -4.89 20.94
C MET A 300 50.40 -5.81 20.09
N SER A 301 49.42 -5.24 19.39
CA SER A 301 48.63 -5.93 18.37
C SER A 301 48.94 -5.37 16.98
N ASN A 302 49.23 -6.26 16.03
CA ASN A 302 49.21 -5.90 14.60
C ASN A 302 47.74 -5.95 14.12
N THR A 303 47.37 -5.12 13.13
CA THR A 303 45.98 -5.00 12.64
C THR A 303 45.46 -6.21 11.85
N GLU A 304 46.17 -7.33 11.89
CA GLU A 304 45.84 -8.60 11.24
C GLU A 304 45.73 -9.70 12.31
N ASN A 305 44.52 -9.95 12.83
CA ASN A 305 43.99 -11.13 13.57
C ASN A 305 44.88 -12.00 14.50
N ASN A 306 46.09 -11.59 14.84
CA ASN A 306 47.01 -12.31 15.72
C ASN A 306 46.79 -11.92 17.19
N PRO A 307 46.97 -12.85 18.14
CA PRO A 307 46.93 -12.49 19.57
C PRO A 307 48.01 -11.44 19.88
N PRO A 308 47.72 -10.46 20.76
CA PRO A 308 48.67 -9.39 21.06
C PRO A 308 49.93 -9.95 21.75
N GLU A 309 51.10 -9.50 21.32
CA GLU A 309 52.35 -9.77 22.03
C GLU A 309 52.35 -9.00 23.35
N MET A 310 52.48 -9.69 24.47
CA MET A 310 52.48 -9.11 25.82
C MET A 310 53.88 -9.09 26.42
N PHE A 311 54.22 -7.98 27.09
CA PHE A 311 55.52 -7.71 27.64
C PHE A 311 55.43 -7.10 29.05
N LYS A 312 56.37 -7.44 29.94
CA LYS A 312 56.59 -6.70 31.18
C LYS A 312 57.60 -5.59 30.97
N LEU A 313 57.18 -4.35 31.25
CA LEU A 313 58.02 -3.16 31.09
C LEU A 313 59.08 -3.08 32.20
N LYS A 314 60.35 -2.92 31.83
CA LYS A 314 61.45 -2.62 32.76
C LYS A 314 61.73 -1.11 32.84
N SER A 315 61.77 -0.46 31.70
CA SER A 315 62.07 0.98 31.60
C SER A 315 61.48 1.59 30.34
N CYS A 316 61.19 2.89 30.41
CA CYS A 316 60.75 3.71 29.30
C CYS A 316 61.59 5.01 29.30
N ILE A 317 62.14 5.41 28.15
CA ILE A 317 63.09 6.52 28.05
C ILE A 317 62.81 7.30 26.76
N ARG A 318 62.67 8.64 26.84
CA ARG A 318 62.60 9.46 25.62
C ARG A 318 63.94 9.41 24.87
N ARG A 319 63.89 9.18 23.56
CA ARG A 319 65.07 9.26 22.69
C ARG A 319 65.43 10.72 22.40
N LYS A 320 66.74 11.03 22.29
CA LYS A 320 67.21 12.37 21.91
C LYS A 320 66.80 12.68 20.46
N THR A 321 66.39 13.92 20.21
CA THR A 321 65.84 14.35 18.91
C THR A 321 66.80 14.07 17.75
N ASP A 322 68.08 14.26 18.03
CA ASP A 322 69.23 14.18 17.12
C ASP A 322 69.83 12.77 17.00
N SER A 323 69.32 11.77 17.72
CA SER A 323 69.82 10.38 17.64
C SER A 323 68.98 9.45 16.75
N ILE A 324 67.93 9.96 16.10
CA ILE A 324 67.22 9.29 14.99
C ILE A 324 66.47 10.32 14.13
N ASP A 325 66.48 10.14 12.81
CA ASP A 325 65.70 10.97 11.87
C ASP A 325 64.19 10.62 11.93
N LYS A 326 63.57 10.61 13.11
CA LYS A 326 62.12 10.40 13.29
C LYS A 326 61.63 11.19 14.50
N ARG A 327 60.53 11.94 14.31
CA ARG A 327 59.92 12.75 15.38
C ARG A 327 59.22 11.86 16.41
N PHE A 328 59.16 12.36 17.65
CA PHE A 328 58.38 11.80 18.76
C PHE A 328 58.76 10.36 19.21
N CYS A 329 60.02 9.95 19.01
CA CYS A 329 60.49 8.63 19.38
C CYS A 329 60.82 8.48 20.87
N PHE A 330 60.61 7.27 21.40
CA PHE A 330 61.03 6.82 22.71
C PHE A 330 61.42 5.33 22.66
N ASP A 331 62.16 4.86 23.65
CA ASP A 331 62.60 3.49 23.77
C ASP A 331 61.98 2.84 25.00
N ILE A 332 61.52 1.59 24.87
CA ILE A 332 61.21 0.74 26.02
C ILE A 332 62.17 -0.44 26.10
N GLU A 333 62.47 -0.87 27.32
CA GLU A 333 63.09 -2.16 27.60
C GLU A 333 62.06 -3.07 28.29
N VAL A 334 62.01 -4.34 27.88
CA VAL A 334 61.05 -5.33 28.36
C VAL A 334 61.76 -6.56 28.93
N VAL A 335 61.05 -7.43 29.65
CA VAL A 335 61.61 -8.65 30.25
C VAL A 335 61.85 -9.75 29.21
N GLU A 336 60.94 -9.89 28.26
CA GLU A 336 60.83 -11.05 27.36
C GLU A 336 61.71 -10.95 26.11
N ARG A 337 62.16 -9.74 25.76
CA ARG A 337 63.05 -9.47 24.61
C ARG A 337 64.35 -8.82 25.07
N HIS A 338 65.48 -9.32 24.58
CA HIS A 338 66.80 -8.73 24.83
C HIS A 338 67.05 -7.56 23.88
N GLY A 339 67.05 -6.35 24.42
CA GLY A 339 67.33 -5.10 23.70
C GLY A 339 66.17 -4.11 23.74
N ILE A 340 66.44 -2.87 23.32
CA ILE A 340 65.44 -1.80 23.26
C ILE A 340 64.47 -1.99 22.08
N ILE A 341 63.18 -1.75 22.34
CA ILE A 341 62.15 -1.59 21.33
C ILE A 341 61.94 -0.08 21.14
N THR A 342 62.28 0.42 19.95
CA THR A 342 62.08 1.84 19.61
C THR A 342 60.69 2.07 19.07
N LEU A 343 59.97 3.00 19.69
CA LEU A 343 58.58 3.34 19.44
C LEU A 343 58.47 4.80 18.99
N GLN A 344 57.53 5.08 18.09
CA GLN A 344 57.21 6.42 17.60
C GLN A 344 55.74 6.75 17.89
N ALA A 345 55.52 7.81 18.65
CA ALA A 345 54.19 8.38 18.91
C ALA A 345 53.68 9.25 17.74
N LEU A 346 52.36 9.43 17.66
CA LEU A 346 51.72 10.21 16.59
C LEU A 346 51.93 11.73 16.74
N SER A 347 52.14 12.20 17.97
CA SER A 347 52.36 13.62 18.29
C SER A 347 53.20 13.79 19.55
N GLU A 348 53.70 15.01 19.79
CA GLU A 348 54.43 15.35 21.02
C GLU A 348 53.58 15.18 22.29
N SER A 349 52.29 15.55 22.25
CA SER A 349 51.34 15.33 23.35
C SER A 349 51.11 13.84 23.60
N ASN A 350 50.93 13.05 22.53
CA ASN A 350 50.75 11.60 22.63
C ASN A 350 52.01 10.91 23.17
N ARG A 351 53.21 11.34 22.77
CA ARG A 351 54.49 10.89 23.32
C ARG A 351 54.57 11.13 24.83
N ARG A 352 54.15 12.33 25.28
CA ARG A 352 54.18 12.72 26.68
C ARG A 352 53.26 11.81 27.52
N LEU A 353 52.03 11.59 27.07
CA LEU A 353 51.07 10.70 27.71
C LEU A 353 51.60 9.24 27.82
N TRP A 354 52.23 8.72 26.77
CA TRP A 354 52.85 7.39 26.81
C TRP A 354 53.99 7.29 27.83
N LEU A 355 54.87 8.30 27.93
CA LEU A 355 55.92 8.31 28.94
C LEU A 355 55.36 8.50 30.35
N GLU A 356 54.39 9.39 30.54
CA GLU A 356 53.73 9.63 31.84
C GLU A 356 53.05 8.37 32.39
N ALA A 357 52.34 7.63 31.53
CA ALA A 357 51.77 6.34 31.91
C ALA A 357 52.85 5.33 32.35
N MET A 358 53.94 5.23 31.58
CA MET A 358 55.04 4.26 31.74
C MET A 358 56.21 4.73 32.63
N ASP A 359 56.01 5.73 33.49
CA ASP A 359 57.02 6.33 34.39
C ASP A 359 58.35 6.69 33.70
N GLY A 360 58.21 7.16 32.46
CA GLY A 360 59.28 7.29 31.49
C GLY A 360 60.19 8.50 31.70
N LYS A 361 61.48 8.31 31.44
CA LYS A 361 62.54 9.26 31.81
C LYS A 361 63.02 10.10 30.62
N GLU A 362 63.29 11.38 30.86
CA GLU A 362 63.97 12.25 29.89
C GLU A 362 65.47 11.87 29.76
N PRO A 363 66.06 11.98 28.56
CA PRO A 363 67.42 11.52 28.31
C PRO A 363 68.46 12.51 28.86
N VAL A 364 69.23 12.06 29.87
CA VAL A 364 70.22 12.87 30.60
C VAL A 364 71.09 13.70 29.65
N SER A 365 71.02 15.03 29.83
CA SER A 365 71.67 16.03 28.98
C SER A 365 72.03 17.25 29.85
N THR A 366 73.26 17.75 29.72
CA THR A 366 73.75 18.94 30.44
C THR A 366 73.15 20.24 29.87
N PRO A 367 72.78 21.23 30.71
CA PRO A 367 72.00 22.39 30.26
C PRO A 367 72.83 23.56 29.70
N PRO A 368 72.40 24.18 28.59
CA PRO A 368 72.72 25.57 28.22
C PRO A 368 71.72 26.60 28.79
N PRO A 369 71.95 27.93 28.63
CA PRO A 369 71.26 28.99 29.39
C PRO A 369 69.80 29.35 28.94
N PRO A 370 69.08 30.22 29.70
CA PRO A 370 67.64 30.47 29.58
C PRO A 370 67.21 31.45 28.45
N PRO A 371 65.90 31.53 28.11
CA PRO A 371 65.39 32.29 26.97
C PRO A 371 65.12 33.80 27.24
N ALA A 372 64.90 34.55 26.17
CA ALA A 372 64.38 35.93 26.19
C ALA A 372 62.83 35.96 26.16
N GLU A 373 62.24 37.07 26.61
CA GLU A 373 60.82 37.19 26.96
C GLU A 373 59.96 38.01 25.98
N ASN A 374 58.63 37.76 25.98
CA ASN A 374 57.51 38.75 25.95
C ASN A 374 57.37 39.74 24.75
N MET A 375 56.18 40.14 24.23
CA MET A 375 54.76 39.79 24.50
C MET A 375 53.86 40.05 23.22
N PRO A 376 52.53 40.34 23.24
CA PRO A 376 51.50 39.47 22.68
C PRO A 376 50.82 39.92 21.36
N LEU A 377 49.92 39.05 20.87
CA LEU A 377 48.89 39.32 19.86
C LEU A 377 47.69 40.12 20.43
N ALA A 378 46.92 40.79 19.56
CA ALA A 378 45.66 41.47 19.88
C ALA A 378 44.48 40.95 19.03
N PHE A 379 43.25 41.06 19.56
CA PHE A 379 42.04 40.45 19.00
C PHE A 379 41.19 41.38 18.11
N LEU A 380 40.25 40.79 17.37
CA LEU A 380 39.31 41.45 16.46
C LEU A 380 38.20 42.21 17.21
N GLN A 381 37.64 43.25 16.57
CA GLN A 381 36.22 43.20 16.17
C GLN A 381 35.91 44.20 15.03
N ILE A 382 34.95 43.86 14.18
CA ILE A 382 34.42 44.70 13.09
C ILE A 382 32.95 45.02 13.40
N ASN A 383 32.51 46.21 13.02
CA ASN A 383 31.20 46.79 13.36
C ASN A 383 30.32 46.90 12.10
N THR A 384 29.01 46.68 12.20
CA THR A 384 28.06 46.76 11.07
C THR A 384 26.76 47.50 11.41
N SER A 385 26.70 48.73 10.93
CA SER A 385 25.51 49.56 10.68
C SER A 385 24.81 49.14 9.35
N HIS A 386 23.63 49.60 8.90
CA HIS A 386 22.67 50.64 9.35
C HIS A 386 21.31 50.52 8.57
N VAL A 387 20.26 51.19 9.09
CA VAL A 387 19.19 51.92 8.34
C VAL A 387 17.91 51.21 7.79
N SER A 388 16.81 51.98 7.84
CA SER A 388 15.39 51.70 7.48
C SER A 388 15.00 52.26 6.09
N PHE A 389 13.71 52.52 5.75
CA PHE A 389 13.18 53.84 5.25
C PHE A 389 11.65 53.86 4.85
N TYR A 390 10.82 54.61 5.60
CA TYR A 390 9.69 55.50 5.20
C TYR A 390 8.37 55.00 4.52
N THR A 391 7.38 55.92 4.36
CA THR A 391 5.91 55.67 4.46
C THR A 391 4.98 56.55 3.57
N GLY A 392 3.68 56.19 3.49
CA GLY A 392 2.52 57.00 3.00
C GLY A 392 2.13 56.80 1.53
N SER A 393 0.92 57.12 1.02
CA SER A 393 -0.42 57.53 1.54
C SER A 393 -1.40 57.55 0.33
N LYS A 394 -2.74 57.41 0.36
CA LYS A 394 -3.78 57.17 1.41
C LYS A 394 -4.78 56.08 0.88
N ALA A 395 -6.13 56.06 0.85
CA ALA A 395 -7.27 56.97 1.12
C ALA A 395 -8.61 56.16 1.28
N PRO A 396 -9.76 56.76 1.71
CA PRO A 396 -10.91 56.00 2.25
C PRO A 396 -12.11 55.83 1.26
N ALA A 397 -13.16 55.06 1.57
CA ALA A 397 -13.57 54.49 2.86
C ALA A 397 -14.14 53.06 2.76
N ASP A 398 -13.59 52.14 3.56
CA ASP A 398 -14.31 51.52 4.67
C ASP A 398 -13.29 50.87 5.63
N MET A 399 -13.49 51.03 6.94
CA MET A 399 -12.61 50.53 8.03
C MET A 399 -11.10 50.79 7.83
N GLU A 400 -10.63 52.01 8.12
CA GLU A 400 -9.19 52.31 8.18
C GLU A 400 -8.52 51.51 9.31
N LEU A 401 -7.76 50.47 8.94
CA LEU A 401 -6.81 49.79 9.81
C LEU A 401 -5.55 50.65 9.93
N ASP A 402 -5.35 51.29 11.09
CA ASP A 402 -4.13 52.04 11.38
C ASP A 402 -2.90 51.10 11.44
N PRO A 403 -1.89 51.29 10.55
CA PRO A 403 -0.71 50.42 10.51
C PRO A 403 0.19 50.52 11.75
N ASP A 404 0.12 51.61 12.52
CA ASP A 404 1.02 51.83 13.66
C ASP A 404 0.46 51.26 14.98
N THR A 405 -0.85 50.95 15.08
CA THR A 405 -1.46 50.27 16.23
C THR A 405 -1.57 48.75 16.09
N TRP A 406 -1.60 48.20 14.87
CA TRP A 406 -1.80 46.76 14.63
C TRP A 406 -0.54 46.10 14.07
N ASP A 407 0.21 45.41 14.93
CA ASP A 407 1.42 44.70 14.48
C ASP A 407 1.12 43.59 13.46
N ASN A 408 2.08 43.30 12.59
CA ASN A 408 1.95 42.27 11.55
C ASN A 408 1.56 40.89 12.10
N LYS A 409 1.93 40.54 13.34
CA LYS A 409 1.51 39.26 13.96
C LYS A 409 0.03 39.28 14.30
N THR A 410 -0.49 40.39 14.83
CA THR A 410 -1.91 40.52 15.18
C THR A 410 -2.79 40.53 13.93
N ILE A 411 -2.41 41.29 12.87
CA ILE A 411 -3.14 41.28 11.59
C ILE A 411 -3.12 39.87 10.96
N THR A 412 -1.95 39.23 10.85
CA THR A 412 -1.86 37.90 10.24
C THR A 412 -2.50 36.80 11.10
N SER A 413 -2.52 36.94 12.43
CA SER A 413 -3.26 36.04 13.32
C SER A 413 -4.78 36.19 13.16
N GLY A 414 -5.28 37.44 13.11
CA GLY A 414 -6.68 37.73 12.84
C GLY A 414 -7.15 37.16 11.50
N LEU A 415 -6.37 37.37 10.43
CA LEU A 415 -6.65 36.83 9.10
C LEU A 415 -6.60 35.29 9.09
N LYS A 416 -5.60 34.65 9.70
CA LYS A 416 -5.54 33.18 9.83
C LYS A 416 -6.76 32.61 10.56
N ASN A 417 -7.22 33.27 11.62
CA ASN A 417 -8.39 32.82 12.38
C ASN A 417 -9.71 33.08 11.63
N TYR A 418 -9.81 34.16 10.83
CA TYR A 418 -10.93 34.39 9.92
C TYR A 418 -11.02 33.31 8.85
N LEU A 419 -9.89 33.01 8.19
CA LEU A 419 -9.82 31.94 7.17
C LEU A 419 -10.23 30.58 7.76
N ARG A 420 -9.68 30.19 8.91
CA ARG A 420 -9.99 28.92 9.59
C ARG A 420 -11.43 28.79 10.09
N ARG A 421 -12.09 29.90 10.49
CA ARG A 421 -13.49 29.87 10.96
C ARG A 421 -14.50 29.57 9.84
N ASN A 422 -14.12 29.77 8.58
CA ASN A 422 -14.94 29.43 7.41
C ASN A 422 -14.58 28.01 6.89
N GLY A 423 -14.54 27.02 7.80
CA GLY A 423 -13.98 25.68 7.57
C GLY A 423 -14.75 24.81 6.58
N TRP A 424 -14.72 25.17 5.29
CA TRP A 424 -15.49 24.55 4.21
C TRP A 424 -14.59 23.88 3.16
N MET A 425 -13.30 23.72 3.46
CA MET A 425 -12.30 23.15 2.56
C MET A 425 -11.79 21.76 3.01
N ASP A 426 -12.13 21.29 4.21
CA ASP A 426 -11.64 20.01 4.76
C ASP A 426 -12.05 18.80 3.88
N CYS A 427 -13.17 18.91 3.16
CA CYS A 427 -13.63 17.93 2.17
C CYS A 427 -12.77 17.88 0.89
N MET A 428 -11.99 18.93 0.57
CA MET A 428 -11.13 18.97 -0.61
C MET A 428 -9.93 18.02 -0.51
N SER A 429 -9.42 17.78 0.71
CA SER A 429 -8.32 16.83 0.95
C SER A 429 -8.68 15.39 0.55
N PHE A 430 -9.89 14.94 0.89
CA PHE A 430 -10.36 13.57 0.63
C PHE A 430 -10.53 13.26 -0.87
N CYS A 431 -10.79 14.28 -1.70
CA CYS A 431 -10.86 14.08 -3.16
C CYS A 431 -9.49 13.79 -3.79
N LEU A 432 -8.39 13.91 -3.04
CA LEU A 432 -7.02 13.64 -3.50
C LEU A 432 -6.49 12.26 -3.07
N THR A 433 -7.23 11.49 -2.26
CA THR A 433 -6.86 10.12 -1.85
C THR A 433 -7.49 9.03 -2.73
N GLU A 434 -8.55 9.37 -3.48
CA GLU A 434 -9.33 8.45 -4.32
C GLU A 434 -8.71 8.16 -5.71
N SER A 435 -7.76 8.96 -6.18
CA SER A 435 -7.16 8.79 -7.51
C SER A 435 -5.86 9.58 -7.68
N ASP A 436 -4.87 8.98 -8.35
CA ASP A 436 -3.63 9.64 -8.74
C ASP A 436 -3.74 10.51 -10.01
N ASP A 437 -4.83 10.43 -10.79
CA ASP A 437 -4.96 11.23 -12.03
C ASP A 437 -5.05 12.74 -11.73
N GLN A 438 -4.06 13.48 -12.24
CA GLN A 438 -3.99 14.93 -12.10
C GLN A 438 -5.17 15.65 -12.77
N ASN A 439 -5.72 15.14 -13.88
CA ASN A 439 -6.87 15.77 -14.55
C ASN A 439 -8.15 15.62 -13.73
N TYR A 440 -8.45 14.42 -13.26
CA TYR A 440 -9.55 14.15 -12.31
C TYR A 440 -9.45 15.04 -11.06
N ARG A 441 -8.25 15.16 -10.47
CA ARG A 441 -8.05 16.00 -9.27
C ARG A 441 -8.30 17.48 -9.53
N VAL A 442 -7.89 18.02 -10.68
CA VAL A 442 -8.22 19.41 -11.09
C VAL A 442 -9.73 19.58 -11.30
N GLN A 443 -10.41 18.62 -11.93
CA GLN A 443 -11.87 18.65 -12.12
C GLN A 443 -12.64 18.57 -10.80
N ALA A 444 -12.20 17.73 -9.86
CA ALA A 444 -12.80 17.61 -8.53
C ALA A 444 -12.66 18.91 -7.72
N VAL A 445 -11.47 19.53 -7.74
CA VAL A 445 -11.23 20.83 -7.08
C VAL A 445 -12.08 21.95 -7.71
N HIS A 446 -12.20 22.01 -9.04
CA HIS A 446 -13.12 22.94 -9.73
C HIS A 446 -14.57 22.75 -9.25
N ALA A 447 -15.07 21.50 -9.29
CA ALA A 447 -16.45 21.19 -8.90
C ALA A 447 -16.76 21.50 -7.42
N LEU A 448 -15.76 21.47 -6.53
CA LEU A 448 -15.91 21.87 -5.13
C LEU A 448 -15.83 23.39 -4.95
N VAL A 449 -14.90 24.09 -5.62
CA VAL A 449 -14.80 25.56 -5.58
C VAL A 449 -16.07 26.23 -6.10
N HIS A 450 -16.70 25.68 -7.15
CA HIS A 450 -17.99 26.19 -7.67
C HIS A 450 -19.21 25.80 -6.81
N LYS A 451 -19.06 24.98 -5.76
CA LYS A 451 -20.09 24.71 -4.74
C LYS A 451 -19.96 25.57 -3.47
N LEU A 452 -18.88 26.34 -3.33
CA LEU A 452 -18.72 27.26 -2.19
C LEU A 452 -19.74 28.42 -2.29
N PRO A 453 -20.35 28.87 -1.18
CA PRO A 453 -21.18 30.07 -1.15
C PRO A 453 -20.45 31.30 -1.70
N ASP A 454 -21.15 32.15 -2.44
CA ASP A 454 -20.57 33.15 -3.35
C ASP A 454 -19.49 34.02 -2.70
N LYS A 455 -19.74 34.56 -1.50
CA LYS A 455 -18.81 35.44 -0.77
C LYS A 455 -17.48 34.75 -0.42
N ASN A 456 -17.49 33.45 -0.20
CA ASN A 456 -16.31 32.68 0.19
C ASN A 456 -15.59 32.13 -1.05
N LYS A 457 -16.31 31.86 -2.14
CA LYS A 457 -15.73 31.67 -3.48
C LYS A 457 -15.02 32.94 -3.96
N GLU A 458 -15.63 34.11 -3.74
CA GLU A 458 -15.06 35.43 -4.03
C GLU A 458 -13.78 35.69 -3.22
N MET A 459 -13.81 35.51 -1.89
CA MET A 459 -12.60 35.68 -1.07
C MET A 459 -11.52 34.64 -1.41
N LEU A 460 -11.89 33.41 -1.79
CA LEU A 460 -10.94 32.40 -2.27
C LEU A 460 -10.30 32.81 -3.61
N ASP A 461 -11.07 33.36 -4.57
CA ASP A 461 -10.49 33.89 -5.81
C ASP A 461 -9.48 35.00 -5.51
N ILE A 462 -9.85 35.97 -4.66
CA ILE A 462 -8.96 37.06 -4.23
C ILE A 462 -7.67 36.51 -3.61
N LEU A 463 -7.77 35.50 -2.73
CA LEU A 463 -6.61 34.87 -2.09
C LEU A 463 -5.73 34.12 -3.10
N ILE A 464 -6.27 33.19 -3.89
CA ILE A 464 -5.48 32.40 -4.83
C ILE A 464 -4.88 33.28 -5.93
N LYS A 465 -5.61 34.30 -6.42
CA LYS A 465 -5.10 35.33 -7.34
C LYS A 465 -3.91 36.10 -6.73
N HIS A 466 -3.95 36.40 -5.43
CA HIS A 466 -2.80 36.98 -4.71
C HIS A 466 -1.63 35.99 -4.62
N LEU A 467 -1.85 34.74 -4.22
CA LEU A 467 -0.80 33.72 -4.13
C LEU A 467 -0.13 33.44 -5.49
N LEU A 468 -0.91 33.45 -6.59
CA LEU A 468 -0.40 33.37 -7.96
C LEU A 468 0.45 34.59 -8.35
N LYS A 469 0.14 35.79 -7.84
CA LYS A 469 1.00 36.97 -8.02
C LYS A 469 2.30 36.82 -7.21
N VAL A 470 2.25 36.24 -6.01
CA VAL A 470 3.45 35.98 -5.18
C VAL A 470 4.36 34.93 -5.84
N SER A 471 3.80 33.81 -6.34
CA SER A 471 4.59 32.73 -6.97
C SER A 471 5.28 33.15 -8.27
N LYS A 472 4.67 34.05 -9.04
CA LYS A 472 5.29 34.70 -10.22
C LYS A 472 6.55 35.52 -9.90
N HIS A 473 6.80 35.84 -8.63
CA HIS A 473 8.01 36.54 -8.16
C HIS A 473 8.95 35.64 -7.33
N SER A 474 8.76 34.30 -7.40
CA SER A 474 9.54 33.28 -6.69
C SER A 474 11.06 33.39 -6.84
N GLN A 475 11.56 33.91 -7.97
CA GLN A 475 13.00 34.16 -8.18
C GLN A 475 13.60 35.21 -7.23
N MET A 476 12.79 36.10 -6.65
CA MET A 476 13.23 37.14 -5.70
C MET A 476 12.73 36.90 -4.28
N ASN A 477 11.50 36.40 -4.11
CA ASN A 477 10.90 36.19 -2.78
C ASN A 477 11.01 34.74 -2.25
N LEU A 478 11.58 33.82 -3.04
CA LEU A 478 11.75 32.39 -2.74
C LEU A 478 10.45 31.60 -2.50
N MET A 479 9.28 32.20 -2.74
CA MET A 479 7.98 31.58 -2.56
C MET A 479 7.53 30.87 -3.84
N THR A 480 8.04 29.66 -4.05
CA THR A 480 7.51 28.72 -5.06
C THR A 480 6.05 28.34 -4.75
N VAL A 481 5.34 27.76 -5.72
CA VAL A 481 3.95 27.31 -5.50
C VAL A 481 3.86 26.28 -4.38
N SER A 482 4.81 25.34 -4.26
CA SER A 482 4.84 24.37 -3.17
C SER A 482 5.19 25.01 -1.81
N ASN A 483 6.11 25.99 -1.76
CA ASN A 483 6.37 26.75 -0.54
C ASN A 483 5.13 27.52 -0.05
N LEU A 484 4.28 28.00 -0.98
CA LEU A 484 2.98 28.59 -0.66
C LEU A 484 1.97 27.51 -0.21
N GLY A 485 1.96 26.35 -0.86
CA GLY A 485 1.14 25.20 -0.46
C GLY A 485 1.37 24.77 0.99
N VAL A 486 2.63 24.59 1.39
CA VAL A 486 3.03 24.23 2.77
C VAL A 486 2.57 25.24 3.82
N ILE A 487 2.50 26.54 3.49
CA ILE A 487 2.08 27.60 4.42
C ILE A 487 0.55 27.77 4.45
N PHE A 488 -0.09 27.74 3.28
CA PHE A 488 -1.50 28.05 3.16
C PHE A 488 -2.43 26.83 3.32
N GLY A 489 -1.98 25.61 3.03
CA GLY A 489 -2.74 24.38 3.27
C GLY A 489 -3.23 24.27 4.73
N PRO A 490 -2.32 24.23 5.73
CA PRO A 490 -2.66 24.24 7.16
C PRO A 490 -3.17 25.59 7.69
N THR A 491 -3.35 26.59 6.83
CA THR A 491 -4.02 27.85 7.14
C THR A 491 -5.48 27.84 6.67
N LEU A 492 -5.80 27.11 5.59
CA LEU A 492 -7.14 27.07 4.98
C LEU A 492 -7.96 25.81 5.33
N MET A 493 -7.29 24.68 5.58
CA MET A 493 -7.92 23.35 5.77
C MET A 493 -7.53 22.72 7.12
N ARG A 494 -7.35 23.54 8.17
CA ARG A 494 -7.01 23.01 9.50
C ARG A 494 -8.28 22.54 10.20
N SER A 495 -8.45 21.22 10.29
CA SER A 495 -9.42 20.56 11.18
C SER A 495 -9.38 21.18 12.58
N GLN A 496 -10.54 21.24 13.23
CA GLN A 496 -10.65 21.73 14.61
C GLN A 496 -10.16 20.70 15.64
N GLU A 497 -10.02 19.44 15.26
CA GLU A 497 -9.53 18.34 16.11
C GLU A 497 -8.10 17.96 15.75
N GLU A 498 -7.21 17.91 16.75
CA GLU A 498 -5.78 17.61 16.57
C GLU A 498 -5.51 16.09 16.57
N THR A 499 -6.22 15.35 15.71
CA THR A 499 -6.10 13.89 15.57
C THR A 499 -4.94 13.47 14.65
N VAL A 500 -4.49 12.21 14.77
CA VAL A 500 -3.45 11.64 13.90
C VAL A 500 -3.89 11.64 12.43
N ALA A 501 -5.17 11.40 12.14
CA ALA A 501 -5.74 11.50 10.79
C ALA A 501 -5.67 12.94 10.24
N ALA A 502 -5.96 13.95 11.07
CA ALA A 502 -5.80 15.36 10.68
C ALA A 502 -4.34 15.71 10.34
N MET A 503 -3.35 15.09 11.00
CA MET A 503 -1.93 15.27 10.67
C MET A 503 -1.55 14.61 9.34
N MET A 504 -2.09 13.43 9.01
CA MET A 504 -1.86 12.79 7.70
C MET A 504 -2.42 13.61 6.54
N ASN A 505 -3.56 14.28 6.73
CA ASN A 505 -4.20 15.11 5.71
C ASN A 505 -3.38 16.36 5.31
N ILE A 506 -2.43 16.82 6.12
CA ILE A 506 -1.58 18.00 5.83
C ILE A 506 -0.91 17.92 4.45
N LYS A 507 -0.42 16.74 4.06
CA LYS A 507 0.22 16.56 2.73
C LYS A 507 -0.77 16.84 1.59
N PHE A 508 -2.02 16.39 1.72
CA PHE A 508 -3.05 16.60 0.71
C PHE A 508 -3.54 18.06 0.68
N GLN A 509 -3.68 18.71 1.84
CA GLN A 509 -4.02 20.13 1.94
C GLN A 509 -3.03 21.03 1.19
N ASN A 510 -1.72 20.74 1.27
CA ASN A 510 -0.69 21.45 0.52
C ASN A 510 -0.95 21.32 -1.00
N ILE A 511 -1.25 20.11 -1.47
CA ILE A 511 -1.47 19.83 -2.90
C ILE A 511 -2.80 20.43 -3.41
N VAL A 512 -3.83 20.57 -2.56
CA VAL A 512 -5.03 21.37 -2.93
C VAL A 512 -4.63 22.80 -3.28
N VAL A 513 -3.80 23.45 -2.44
CA VAL A 513 -3.34 24.82 -2.68
C VAL A 513 -2.42 24.92 -3.90
N GLU A 514 -1.55 23.93 -4.13
CA GLU A 514 -0.74 23.85 -5.34
C GLU A 514 -1.62 23.78 -6.59
N ILE A 515 -2.61 22.86 -6.63
CA ILE A 515 -3.57 22.72 -7.73
C ILE A 515 -4.33 24.03 -7.98
N LEU A 516 -4.81 24.70 -6.93
CA LEU A 516 -5.54 25.97 -7.02
C LEU A 516 -4.69 27.08 -7.65
N ILE A 517 -3.40 27.18 -7.29
CA ILE A 517 -2.49 28.20 -7.82
C ILE A 517 -2.06 27.88 -9.27
N GLU A 518 -1.68 26.63 -9.56
CA GLU A 518 -1.22 26.21 -10.90
C GLU A 518 -2.33 26.24 -11.95
N ASN A 519 -3.56 25.87 -11.56
CA ASN A 519 -4.70 25.77 -12.47
C ASN A 519 -5.72 26.90 -12.25
N TYR A 520 -5.34 28.01 -11.64
CA TYR A 520 -6.20 29.16 -11.31
C TYR A 520 -7.18 29.54 -12.44
N GLU A 521 -6.68 29.75 -13.66
CA GLU A 521 -7.51 30.12 -14.83
C GLU A 521 -8.50 29.01 -15.25
N LYS A 522 -8.21 27.73 -14.96
CA LYS A 522 -9.16 26.63 -15.19
C LYS A 522 -10.16 26.47 -14.04
N VAL A 523 -9.75 26.79 -12.81
CA VAL A 523 -10.56 26.63 -11.60
C VAL A 523 -11.56 27.78 -11.43
N SER A 524 -11.14 29.04 -11.59
CA SER A 524 -12.02 30.21 -11.40
C SER A 524 -13.00 30.42 -12.55
N ASN A 525 -12.64 30.10 -13.79
CA ASN A 525 -13.52 30.32 -14.95
C ASN A 525 -14.63 29.25 -15.05
N CYS A 526 -15.87 29.70 -15.25
CA CYS A 526 -17.03 28.84 -15.45
C CYS A 526 -17.17 28.46 -16.94
N CYS A 527 -16.16 27.80 -17.51
CA CYS A 527 -16.18 27.40 -18.92
C CYS A 527 -17.01 26.11 -19.10
N CYS A 528 -17.94 26.13 -20.06
CA CYS A 528 -18.94 25.06 -20.23
C CYS A 528 -18.34 23.70 -20.58
N ASP A 529 -17.11 23.66 -21.11
CA ASP A 529 -16.45 22.45 -21.63
C ASP A 529 -16.06 21.43 -20.54
N LEU A 530 -15.94 21.85 -19.27
CA LEU A 530 -15.81 20.91 -18.14
C LEU A 530 -17.18 20.32 -17.72
N CYS A 531 -18.29 20.99 -18.05
CA CYS A 531 -19.62 20.62 -17.57
C CYS A 531 -20.22 19.40 -18.31
N THR A 532 -19.64 19.03 -19.46
CA THR A 532 -20.05 17.91 -20.31
C THR A 532 -19.40 16.56 -19.97
N CYS A 533 -18.49 16.50 -18.99
CA CYS A 533 -17.89 15.24 -18.54
C CYS A 533 -18.85 14.41 -17.67
N ALA A 534 -19.83 13.75 -18.29
CA ALA A 534 -20.83 12.89 -17.62
C ALA A 534 -20.22 11.79 -16.72
N PHE A 535 -19.00 11.34 -17.04
CA PHE A 535 -18.22 10.40 -16.22
C PHE A 535 -17.90 10.94 -14.81
N ALA A 536 -17.66 12.25 -14.69
CA ALA A 536 -17.37 12.87 -13.39
C ALA A 536 -18.65 13.03 -12.56
N GLN A 537 -19.78 13.36 -13.20
CA GLN A 537 -21.05 13.60 -12.51
C GLN A 537 -21.52 12.39 -11.68
N HIS A 538 -21.39 11.16 -12.19
CA HIS A 538 -21.94 9.99 -11.49
C HIS A 538 -21.20 9.62 -10.17
N LYS A 539 -19.93 10.03 -10.01
CA LYS A 539 -19.20 9.96 -8.72
C LYS A 539 -19.31 11.26 -7.92
N ILE A 540 -19.29 12.44 -8.57
CA ILE A 540 -19.41 13.74 -7.87
C ILE A 540 -20.81 13.98 -7.28
N LEU A 541 -21.87 13.34 -7.82
CA LEU A 541 -23.17 13.28 -7.15
C LEU A 541 -23.11 12.47 -5.84
N SER A 542 -22.30 11.42 -5.75
CA SER A 542 -22.10 10.69 -4.49
C SER A 542 -21.41 11.58 -3.45
N PHE A 543 -20.40 12.36 -3.85
CA PHE A 543 -19.77 13.36 -2.98
C PHE A 543 -20.69 14.53 -2.59
N ALA A 544 -21.74 14.82 -3.35
CA ALA A 544 -22.73 15.84 -3.00
C ALA A 544 -23.64 15.45 -1.81
N LEU A 545 -23.59 14.19 -1.35
CA LEU A 545 -24.48 13.67 -0.31
C LEU A 545 -24.04 13.95 1.14
N HIS A 546 -22.92 14.64 1.37
CA HIS A 546 -22.41 14.94 2.72
C HIS A 546 -23.23 15.97 3.54
N PHE A 547 -24.40 16.35 3.04
CA PHE A 547 -25.40 17.16 3.75
C PHE A 547 -26.80 16.59 3.52
N ARG A 548 -26.97 15.28 3.74
CA ARG A 548 -28.32 14.71 3.74
C ARG A 548 -29.11 15.15 4.98
N ASN A 549 -30.42 15.21 4.81
CA ASN A 549 -31.34 15.06 5.92
C ASN A 549 -31.57 13.56 6.14
N ALA A 550 -31.79 13.15 7.38
CA ALA A 550 -32.14 11.77 7.72
C ALA A 550 -33.33 11.74 8.68
N LYS A 551 -34.00 10.60 8.80
CA LYS A 551 -35.13 10.41 9.70
C LYS A 551 -34.88 9.23 10.63
N ALA A 552 -35.11 9.43 11.92
CA ALA A 552 -35.03 8.39 12.93
C ALA A 552 -36.05 7.27 12.67
N MET A 553 -35.57 6.06 12.42
CA MET A 553 -36.38 4.85 12.30
C MET A 553 -36.72 4.26 13.68
N TYR A 554 -35.91 4.57 14.70
CA TYR A 554 -36.11 4.21 16.10
C TYR A 554 -35.80 5.41 17.01
N SER A 555 -36.26 5.40 18.26
CA SER A 555 -35.89 6.41 19.26
C SER A 555 -34.57 6.08 19.94
N CYS A 556 -33.72 7.07 20.19
CA CYS A 556 -32.49 6.94 20.97
C CYS A 556 -32.52 7.82 22.23
N LYS A 557 -31.88 7.35 23.30
CA LYS A 557 -31.45 8.19 24.43
C LYS A 557 -29.93 8.13 24.47
N ALA A 558 -29.32 9.31 24.52
CA ALA A 558 -27.88 9.47 24.64
C ALA A 558 -27.39 8.88 25.98
N GLU A 559 -26.35 8.05 25.93
CA GLU A 559 -25.63 7.57 27.10
C GLU A 559 -24.47 8.53 27.44
N HIS A 560 -23.82 9.11 26.42
CA HIS A 560 -22.75 10.09 26.58
C HIS A 560 -23.13 11.52 26.14
N SER A 561 -22.38 12.51 26.62
CA SER A 561 -22.65 13.94 26.42
C SER A 561 -22.48 14.46 24.98
N HIS A 562 -21.93 13.64 24.08
CA HIS A 562 -21.70 13.95 22.67
C HIS A 562 -22.67 13.23 21.71
N GLU A 563 -23.54 12.35 22.23
CA GLU A 563 -24.64 11.73 21.50
C GLU A 563 -25.90 12.60 21.52
N LEU A 564 -26.82 12.38 20.58
CA LEU A 564 -28.13 13.03 20.57
C LEU A 564 -29.23 12.09 21.07
N SER A 565 -30.06 12.57 22.00
CA SER A 565 -31.33 11.93 22.33
C SER A 565 -32.43 12.39 21.37
N PHE A 566 -33.22 11.47 20.81
CA PHE A 566 -34.25 11.80 19.82
C PHE A 566 -35.41 10.78 19.80
N PRO A 567 -36.65 11.23 19.54
CA PRO A 567 -37.79 10.34 19.33
C PRO A 567 -37.74 9.65 17.96
N GLN A 568 -38.47 8.53 17.82
CA GLN A 568 -38.73 7.92 16.52
C GLN A 568 -39.42 8.94 15.60
N GLY A 569 -38.98 9.03 14.34
CA GLY A 569 -39.50 9.97 13.36
C GLY A 569 -38.89 11.37 13.40
N ALA A 570 -37.99 11.67 14.34
CA ALA A 570 -37.16 12.87 14.34
C ALA A 570 -36.43 13.07 12.99
N VAL A 571 -36.29 14.32 12.55
CA VAL A 571 -35.59 14.69 11.30
C VAL A 571 -34.29 15.40 11.62
N PHE A 572 -33.20 14.84 11.12
CA PHE A 572 -31.85 15.36 11.24
C PHE A 572 -31.47 16.21 10.03
N THR A 573 -30.55 17.14 10.26
CA THR A 573 -29.94 17.99 9.23
C THR A 573 -28.42 17.89 9.33
N ASN A 574 -27.70 18.22 8.25
CA ASN A 574 -26.23 18.13 8.18
C ASN A 574 -25.70 16.75 8.61
N VAL A 575 -26.26 15.66 8.07
CA VAL A 575 -25.85 14.30 8.42
C VAL A 575 -24.65 13.86 7.57
N TYR A 576 -23.56 13.46 8.22
CA TYR A 576 -22.34 12.92 7.60
C TYR A 576 -21.74 11.78 8.46
N PRO A 577 -20.86 10.92 7.90
CA PRO A 577 -20.23 9.83 8.64
C PRO A 577 -19.42 10.33 9.85
N SER A 578 -19.49 9.61 10.98
CA SER A 578 -18.60 9.83 12.11
C SER A 578 -17.20 9.26 11.84
N VAL A 579 -16.23 9.60 12.70
CA VAL A 579 -14.95 8.89 12.81
C VAL A 579 -15.15 7.54 13.51
N GLU A 580 -16.20 7.38 14.32
CA GLU A 580 -16.57 6.13 14.97
C GLU A 580 -17.44 5.26 14.03
N PRO A 581 -17.02 4.03 13.66
CA PRO A 581 -17.77 3.17 12.74
C PRO A 581 -19.18 2.85 13.25
N GLY A 582 -20.18 2.92 12.35
CA GLY A 582 -21.59 2.68 12.69
C GLY A 582 -22.30 3.88 13.33
N TRP A 583 -21.63 5.03 13.48
CA TRP A 583 -22.24 6.30 13.89
C TRP A 583 -22.17 7.34 12.77
N LEU A 584 -23.15 8.24 12.79
CA LEU A 584 -23.20 9.45 11.97
C LEU A 584 -23.16 10.67 12.89
N GLN A 585 -22.53 11.75 12.45
CA GLN A 585 -22.64 13.05 13.10
C GLN A 585 -23.74 13.86 12.42
N ALA A 586 -24.61 14.47 13.22
CA ALA A 586 -25.85 15.08 12.75
C ALA A 586 -26.28 16.26 13.63
N THR A 587 -27.15 17.13 13.11
CA THR A 587 -27.78 18.22 13.87
C THR A 587 -29.28 17.99 14.06
N TYR A 588 -29.73 17.99 15.32
CA TYR A 588 -31.13 17.89 15.76
C TYR A 588 -31.46 19.00 16.76
N GLU A 589 -32.60 19.69 16.59
CA GLU A 589 -33.06 20.80 17.46
C GLU A 589 -31.97 21.85 17.79
N GLY A 590 -31.05 22.10 16.84
CA GLY A 590 -29.94 23.06 16.98
C GLY A 590 -28.72 22.55 17.76
N LYS A 591 -28.70 21.29 18.19
CA LYS A 591 -27.53 20.61 18.77
C LYS A 591 -26.91 19.65 17.75
N THR A 592 -25.58 19.58 17.72
CA THR A 592 -24.84 18.62 16.88
C THR A 592 -24.22 17.56 17.77
N GLY A 593 -24.28 16.29 17.36
CA GLY A 593 -23.75 15.15 18.08
C GLY A 593 -23.90 13.85 17.29
N LEU A 594 -23.52 12.73 17.90
CA LEU A 594 -23.58 11.41 17.27
C LEU A 594 -24.98 10.77 17.32
N ILE A 595 -25.33 10.04 16.27
CA ILE A 595 -26.52 9.19 16.14
C ILE A 595 -26.13 7.85 15.50
N PRO A 596 -26.73 6.70 15.88
CA PRO A 596 -26.38 5.43 15.25
C PRO A 596 -26.82 5.39 13.78
N GLU A 597 -25.95 4.93 12.88
CA GLU A 597 -26.21 4.86 11.44
C GLU A 597 -27.39 3.94 11.13
N ASN A 598 -27.45 2.78 11.80
CA ASN A 598 -28.54 1.81 11.69
C ASN A 598 -29.86 2.30 12.30
N TYR A 599 -29.90 3.44 13.00
CA TYR A 599 -31.12 4.01 13.57
C TYR A 599 -31.82 5.02 12.65
N VAL A 600 -31.25 5.34 11.48
CA VAL A 600 -31.83 6.32 10.56
C VAL A 600 -32.04 5.78 9.15
N VAL A 601 -33.00 6.39 8.45
CA VAL A 601 -33.09 6.31 6.98
C VAL A 601 -32.81 7.68 6.40
N TYR A 602 -31.99 7.72 5.35
CA TYR A 602 -31.75 8.95 4.61
C TYR A 602 -33.00 9.42 3.85
N LEU A 603 -33.23 10.73 3.85
CA LEU A 603 -34.25 11.41 3.04
C LEU A 603 -33.69 11.82 1.67
#